data_AF-A0A955T6V4-F1
#
_entry.id   AF-A0A955T6V4-F1
#
_cell.length_a   1.000
_cell.length_b   1.000
_cell.length_c   1.000
_cell.angle_alpha   90.00
_cell.angle_beta   90.00
_cell.angle_gamma   90.00
#
_symmetry.space_group_name_H-M   'P 1'
#
loop_
_entity.id
_entity.type
_entity.pdbx_description
1 polymer ?
#
loop_
_entity_poly.entity_id
_entity_poly.type
_entity_poly.pdbx_seq_one_letter_code
_entity_poly.pdbx_strand_id
1 'polypeptide(L)'
;NAQIDFLHAMDDENPDVFLMLYWGHRSPWWLLHADTLFDSGVGIEAAHPSDLPAPYARDSVTQKLDQAQEYAKDIPKLGKDSLGVWLSDWGWNSSIGKERWQEAFVMDICRGSLLAQPWSDTDWLSTPERKQIGEFIALLKARPDCFGNPQSILGDPEEEGPYGYSCTNGERAFLAINNAAWEDTKVPLVLGAEWGLTSGGPWEVYRWYPDPARLDLSTDPKEVLLRPFEVVLLEIVPSGAQPSLGVRFETKRVPSDFPEMSRSLDIKVETSEDKDGETQFFRLEGQTPATESGGRLVITVQRFEDSAPKPIKHIWEYFSLNGKLGGASFPSTPIFGELTYPSSWHGWRIPVEPSTRERSFEISIKADEPPGLDHSIQAHFLPN
;
A
#
# COMPACT_ATOMS: atom_id res chain seq x y z
N ASN A 1 -13.86 -36.89 -10.21
CA ASN A 1 -14.13 -35.56 -10.80
C ASN A 1 -12.85 -35.26 -11.55
N ALA A 2 -12.86 -35.16 -12.88
CA ALA A 2 -11.64 -35.29 -13.68
C ALA A 2 -10.49 -34.34 -13.26
N GLN A 3 -10.81 -33.14 -12.77
CA GLN A 3 -9.79 -32.21 -12.27
C GLN A 3 -9.19 -32.63 -10.93
N ILE A 4 -10.03 -33.10 -9.99
CA ILE A 4 -9.55 -33.64 -8.70
C ILE A 4 -8.70 -34.89 -8.94
N ASP A 5 -9.18 -35.78 -9.81
CA ASP A 5 -8.48 -37.03 -10.14
C ASP A 5 -7.10 -36.73 -10.78
N PHE A 6 -6.99 -35.65 -11.57
CA PHE A 6 -5.72 -35.17 -12.11
C PHE A 6 -4.79 -34.60 -11.04
N LEU A 7 -5.28 -33.75 -10.14
CA LEU A 7 -4.47 -33.18 -9.06
C LEU A 7 -3.90 -34.27 -8.13
N HIS A 8 -4.72 -35.27 -7.78
CA HIS A 8 -4.27 -36.43 -7.01
C HIS A 8 -3.24 -37.26 -7.76
N ALA A 9 -3.40 -37.48 -9.06
CA ALA A 9 -2.39 -38.18 -9.85
C ALA A 9 -1.05 -37.42 -9.93
N MET A 10 -1.08 -36.08 -9.94
CA MET A 10 0.14 -35.26 -9.91
C MET A 10 0.84 -35.38 -8.56
N ASP A 11 0.09 -35.30 -7.46
CA ASP A 11 0.60 -35.43 -6.09
C ASP A 11 1.14 -36.84 -5.80
N ASP A 12 0.45 -37.89 -6.27
CA ASP A 12 0.88 -39.28 -6.16
C ASP A 12 2.18 -39.56 -6.93
N GLU A 13 2.36 -38.93 -8.11
CA GLU A 13 3.58 -39.07 -8.92
C GLU A 13 4.76 -38.32 -8.27
N ASN A 14 4.52 -37.11 -7.74
CA ASN A 14 5.55 -36.35 -7.04
C ASN A 14 4.96 -35.36 -6.00
N PRO A 15 4.99 -35.70 -4.70
CA PRO A 15 4.44 -34.83 -3.65
C PRO A 15 5.30 -33.59 -3.35
N ASP A 16 6.51 -33.48 -3.95
CA ASP A 16 7.34 -32.28 -3.84
C ASP A 16 6.92 -31.18 -4.84
N VAL A 17 5.96 -31.46 -5.73
CA VAL A 17 5.44 -30.47 -6.68
C VAL A 17 4.42 -29.57 -5.99
N PHE A 18 4.72 -28.27 -5.93
CA PHE A 18 3.78 -27.26 -5.47
C PHE A 18 2.67 -27.02 -6.50
N LEU A 19 1.43 -27.25 -6.11
CA LEU A 19 0.23 -27.11 -6.94
C LEU A 19 -0.50 -25.80 -6.63
N MET A 20 -0.36 -24.85 -7.56
CA MET A 20 -1.06 -23.56 -7.51
C MET A 20 -2.27 -23.56 -8.45
N LEU A 21 -3.46 -23.35 -7.91
CA LEU A 21 -4.70 -23.33 -8.66
C LEU A 21 -4.96 -21.94 -9.25
N TYR A 22 -4.72 -21.82 -10.55
CA TYR A 22 -4.85 -20.57 -11.30
C TYR A 22 -6.29 -20.38 -11.83
N TRP A 23 -6.96 -19.32 -11.37
CA TRP A 23 -8.31 -18.85 -11.73
C TRP A 23 -9.48 -19.86 -11.63
N GLY A 24 -10.58 -19.41 -11.02
CA GLY A 24 -11.85 -20.14 -11.02
C GLY A 24 -12.06 -21.09 -9.83
N HIS A 25 -11.04 -21.32 -9.00
CA HIS A 25 -11.08 -22.16 -7.80
C HIS A 25 -11.50 -21.40 -6.55
N ARG A 26 -12.71 -20.83 -6.56
CA ARG A 26 -13.20 -19.87 -5.55
C ARG A 26 -13.59 -20.47 -4.19
N SER A 27 -13.43 -21.78 -4.00
CA SER A 27 -13.89 -22.49 -2.80
C SER A 27 -12.68 -22.92 -1.97
N PRO A 28 -12.68 -22.70 -0.63
CA PRO A 28 -11.59 -23.17 0.24
C PRO A 28 -11.37 -24.68 0.16
N TRP A 29 -12.41 -25.45 -0.20
CA TRP A 29 -12.33 -26.91 -0.33
C TRP A 29 -11.36 -27.39 -1.42
N TRP A 30 -10.98 -26.53 -2.35
CA TRP A 30 -9.93 -26.84 -3.33
C TRP A 30 -8.55 -27.05 -2.70
N LEU A 31 -8.31 -26.51 -1.51
CA LEU A 31 -7.08 -26.74 -0.74
C LEU A 31 -6.98 -28.16 -0.16
N LEU A 32 -8.01 -28.99 -0.31
CA LEU A 32 -7.90 -30.44 -0.06
C LEU A 32 -7.19 -31.19 -1.20
N HIS A 33 -6.92 -30.51 -2.32
CA HIS A 33 -6.44 -31.10 -3.56
C HIS A 33 -5.24 -30.35 -4.15
N ALA A 34 -4.81 -29.24 -3.54
CA ALA A 34 -3.71 -28.40 -4.00
C ALA A 34 -3.22 -27.51 -2.85
N ASP A 35 -2.09 -26.83 -3.04
CA ASP A 35 -1.43 -26.08 -1.98
C ASP A 35 -1.91 -24.63 -1.85
N THR A 36 -2.28 -24.00 -2.97
CA THR A 36 -2.57 -22.55 -2.99
C THR A 36 -3.59 -22.17 -4.05
N LEU A 37 -4.44 -21.19 -3.73
CA LEU A 37 -5.40 -20.56 -4.64
C LEU A 37 -4.88 -19.21 -5.12
N PHE A 38 -4.86 -18.98 -6.44
CA PHE A 38 -4.42 -17.71 -7.03
C PHE A 38 -5.36 -16.55 -6.70
N ASP A 39 -6.65 -16.67 -7.03
CA ASP A 39 -7.65 -15.62 -6.80
C ASP A 39 -8.53 -16.02 -5.61
N SER A 40 -8.65 -15.10 -4.65
CA SER A 40 -9.46 -15.25 -3.45
C SER A 40 -10.96 -14.99 -3.68
N GLY A 41 -11.39 -14.91 -4.95
CA GLY A 41 -12.79 -14.85 -5.37
C GLY A 41 -13.33 -13.45 -5.61
N VAL A 42 -12.47 -12.43 -5.53
CA VAL A 42 -12.79 -11.03 -5.85
C VAL A 42 -12.42 -10.65 -7.28
N GLY A 43 -11.75 -11.54 -8.02
CA GLY A 43 -11.39 -11.31 -9.42
C GLY A 43 -10.38 -10.18 -9.59
N ILE A 44 -9.39 -10.12 -8.70
CA ILE A 44 -8.33 -9.11 -8.73
C ILE A 44 -7.00 -9.70 -9.18
N GLU A 45 -6.09 -8.80 -9.54
CA GLU A 45 -4.69 -9.04 -9.84
C GLU A 45 -3.89 -7.96 -9.12
N ALA A 46 -2.57 -8.13 -8.93
CA ALA A 46 -1.66 -7.14 -8.33
C ALA A 46 -1.39 -5.90 -9.21
N ALA A 47 -2.44 -5.49 -9.93
CA ALA A 47 -2.54 -4.30 -10.74
C ALA A 47 -3.83 -3.50 -10.45
N HIS A 48 -4.82 -4.08 -9.74
CA HIS A 48 -6.09 -3.44 -9.45
C HIS A 48 -5.95 -2.47 -8.27
N PRO A 49 -6.12 -1.15 -8.46
CA PRO A 49 -6.17 -0.23 -7.34
C PRO A 49 -7.46 -0.41 -6.54
N SER A 50 -7.45 0.04 -5.28
CA SER A 50 -8.68 0.16 -4.50
C SER A 50 -9.49 1.36 -4.97
N ASP A 51 -10.75 1.41 -4.57
CA ASP A 51 -11.58 2.59 -4.79
C ASP A 51 -11.16 3.77 -3.91
N LEU A 52 -10.30 3.55 -2.91
CA LEU A 52 -9.79 4.60 -2.03
C LEU A 52 -8.59 5.32 -2.70
N PRO A 53 -8.65 6.65 -2.86
CA PRO A 53 -7.54 7.42 -3.38
C PRO A 53 -6.29 7.35 -2.49
N ALA A 54 -5.12 7.32 -3.13
CA ALA A 54 -3.83 7.30 -2.46
C ALA A 54 -2.82 8.18 -3.21
N PRO A 55 -1.74 8.68 -2.59
CA PRO A 55 -0.73 9.49 -3.26
C PRO A 55 0.06 8.73 -4.32
N TYR A 56 0.05 7.40 -4.29
CA TYR A 56 0.72 6.53 -5.24
C TYR A 56 -0.19 5.38 -5.68
N ALA A 57 -0.15 5.00 -6.96
CA ALA A 57 -0.97 3.90 -7.49
C ALA A 57 -0.72 2.59 -6.73
N ARG A 58 0.55 2.30 -6.39
CA ARG A 58 0.92 1.07 -5.68
C ARG A 58 0.36 0.99 -4.26
N ASP A 59 0.19 2.13 -3.58
CA ASP A 59 -0.38 2.14 -2.24
C ASP A 59 -1.85 1.67 -2.29
N SER A 60 -2.59 2.16 -3.28
CA SER A 60 -3.97 1.74 -3.51
C SER A 60 -4.08 0.29 -3.98
N VAL A 61 -3.14 -0.20 -4.80
CA VAL A 61 -3.06 -1.64 -5.14
C VAL A 61 -2.77 -2.50 -3.91
N THR A 62 -1.84 -2.05 -3.06
CA THR A 62 -1.50 -2.76 -1.80
C THR A 62 -2.73 -2.84 -0.90
N GLN A 63 -3.45 -1.74 -0.74
CA GLN A 63 -4.70 -1.71 0.01
C GLN A 63 -5.75 -2.63 -0.59
N LYS A 64 -5.91 -2.68 -1.92
CA LYS A 64 -6.86 -3.59 -2.58
C LYS A 64 -6.54 -5.07 -2.37
N LEU A 65 -5.25 -5.41 -2.40
CA LEU A 65 -4.79 -6.76 -2.09
C LEU A 65 -5.11 -7.12 -0.64
N ASP A 66 -4.95 -6.20 0.29
CA ASP A 66 -5.24 -6.43 1.71
C ASP A 66 -6.76 -6.54 1.98
N GLN A 67 -7.58 -5.71 1.32
CA GLN A 67 -9.05 -5.85 1.27
C GLN A 67 -9.47 -7.25 0.80
N ALA A 68 -8.80 -7.78 -0.24
CA ALA A 68 -9.06 -9.14 -0.72
C ALA A 68 -8.63 -10.24 0.26
N GLN A 69 -7.60 -10.01 1.07
CA GLN A 69 -7.21 -10.93 2.14
C GLN A 69 -8.25 -11.00 3.25
N GLU A 70 -8.91 -9.88 3.56
CA GLU A 70 -10.01 -9.79 4.53
C GLU A 70 -11.32 -10.34 3.99
N TYR A 71 -11.67 -10.03 2.72
CA TYR A 71 -12.84 -10.61 2.05
C TYR A 71 -12.80 -12.14 2.11
N ALA A 72 -11.63 -12.74 1.87
CA ALA A 72 -11.45 -14.19 1.84
C ALA A 72 -10.92 -14.76 3.15
N LYS A 73 -11.16 -14.13 4.31
CA LYS A 73 -10.59 -14.52 5.61
C LYS A 73 -10.78 -15.99 6.02
N ASP A 74 -11.81 -16.66 5.51
CA ASP A 74 -12.10 -18.07 5.80
C ASP A 74 -11.16 -19.05 5.07
N ILE A 75 -10.41 -18.59 4.06
CA ILE A 75 -9.35 -19.38 3.43
C ILE A 75 -8.07 -19.21 4.28
N PRO A 76 -7.39 -20.32 4.65
CA PRO A 76 -6.11 -20.25 5.36
C PRO A 76 -5.10 -19.37 4.64
N LYS A 77 -4.37 -18.52 5.37
CA LYS A 77 -3.43 -17.54 4.79
C LYS A 77 -2.35 -18.20 3.92
N LEU A 78 -1.80 -19.32 4.36
CA LEU A 78 -0.83 -20.12 3.61
C LEU A 78 -1.38 -20.69 2.29
N GLY A 79 -2.70 -20.91 2.22
CA GLY A 79 -3.37 -21.42 1.02
C GLY A 79 -3.77 -20.33 0.01
N LYS A 80 -3.34 -19.08 0.23
CA LYS A 80 -3.64 -17.96 -0.67
C LYS A 80 -2.37 -17.48 -1.35
N ASP A 81 -2.49 -17.20 -2.64
CA ASP A 81 -1.53 -16.34 -3.32
C ASP A 81 -1.65 -14.92 -2.75
N SER A 82 -0.50 -14.27 -2.57
CA SER A 82 -0.47 -12.84 -2.24
C SER A 82 -0.55 -11.96 -3.49
N LEU A 83 -0.48 -12.58 -4.69
CA LEU A 83 -0.37 -11.99 -6.03
C LEU A 83 0.97 -11.26 -6.28
N GLY A 84 1.69 -10.92 -5.22
CA GLY A 84 3.04 -10.38 -5.25
C GLY A 84 3.10 -8.89 -5.55
N VAL A 85 4.29 -8.46 -5.98
CA VAL A 85 4.58 -7.09 -6.36
C VAL A 85 5.01 -7.03 -7.82
N TRP A 86 4.20 -6.37 -8.63
CA TRP A 86 4.39 -6.27 -10.07
C TRP A 86 5.22 -5.03 -10.42
N LEU A 87 6.39 -5.25 -11.03
CA LEU A 87 7.35 -4.26 -11.50
C LEU A 87 7.37 -4.30 -13.02
N SER A 88 6.55 -3.48 -13.66
CA SER A 88 6.42 -3.48 -15.12
C SER A 88 5.88 -2.15 -15.62
N ASP A 89 6.16 -1.85 -16.88
CA ASP A 89 5.60 -0.72 -17.64
C ASP A 89 4.55 -1.19 -18.67
N TRP A 90 4.26 -2.48 -18.78
CA TRP A 90 3.28 -3.03 -19.72
C TRP A 90 1.87 -3.07 -19.13
N GLY A 91 0.88 -2.74 -19.96
CA GLY A 91 -0.51 -2.55 -19.50
C GLY A 91 -1.20 -3.78 -18.91
N TRP A 92 -0.71 -4.98 -19.21
CA TRP A 92 -1.21 -6.20 -18.58
C TRP A 92 -0.67 -6.36 -17.14
N ASN A 93 0.48 -5.79 -16.83
CA ASN A 93 1.24 -6.03 -15.59
C ASN A 93 1.35 -4.76 -14.72
N SER A 94 0.24 -4.01 -14.59
CA SER A 94 0.05 -2.78 -13.80
C SER A 94 0.58 -1.45 -14.36
N SER A 95 1.64 -1.45 -15.19
CA SER A 95 2.34 -0.23 -15.67
C SER A 95 2.77 0.77 -14.59
N ILE A 96 2.93 0.33 -13.34
CA ILE A 96 3.35 1.19 -12.20
C ILE A 96 4.89 1.35 -12.16
N GLY A 97 5.63 0.42 -12.76
CA GLY A 97 7.09 0.37 -12.67
C GLY A 97 7.55 0.06 -11.25
N LYS A 98 8.67 0.65 -10.80
CA LYS A 98 9.24 0.35 -9.47
C LYS A 98 8.80 1.30 -8.34
N GLU A 99 7.93 2.27 -8.61
CA GLU A 99 7.53 3.23 -7.58
C GLU A 99 6.92 2.51 -6.37
N ARG A 100 7.40 2.80 -5.15
CA ARG A 100 6.89 2.27 -3.87
C ARG A 100 6.98 0.74 -3.70
N TRP A 101 7.88 0.08 -4.42
CA TRP A 101 7.97 -1.38 -4.42
C TRP A 101 8.29 -1.95 -3.03
N GLN A 102 9.08 -1.23 -2.22
CA GLN A 102 9.49 -1.70 -0.89
C GLN A 102 8.30 -1.84 0.06
N GLU A 103 7.43 -0.83 0.09
CA GLU A 103 6.23 -0.75 0.91
C GLU A 103 5.28 -1.90 0.58
N ALA A 104 5.03 -2.10 -0.72
CA ALA A 104 4.21 -3.21 -1.19
C ALA A 104 4.83 -4.56 -0.84
N PHE A 105 6.15 -4.71 -0.96
CA PHE A 105 6.83 -5.97 -0.69
C PHE A 105 6.85 -6.32 0.80
N VAL A 106 6.97 -5.32 1.66
CA VAL A 106 6.84 -5.48 3.12
C VAL A 106 5.45 -6.01 3.48
N MET A 107 4.40 -5.43 2.91
CA MET A 107 3.04 -5.92 3.14
C MET A 107 2.84 -7.32 2.55
N ASP A 108 3.38 -7.57 1.35
CA ASP A 108 3.26 -8.85 0.62
C ASP A 108 3.78 -10.05 1.44
N ILE A 109 5.01 -9.98 1.94
CA ILE A 109 5.61 -11.08 2.71
C ILE A 109 4.89 -11.35 4.04
N CYS A 110 4.08 -10.41 4.51
CA CYS A 110 3.31 -10.51 5.74
C CYS A 110 1.86 -10.99 5.56
N ARG A 111 1.41 -11.25 4.32
CA ARG A 111 0.05 -11.79 4.04
C ARG A 111 -0.09 -13.28 4.35
N GLY A 112 1.02 -13.98 4.53
CA GLY A 112 1.06 -15.34 5.06
C GLY A 112 1.19 -16.46 4.03
N SER A 113 1.39 -16.14 2.74
CA SER A 113 1.61 -17.12 1.68
C SER A 113 2.96 -17.85 1.79
N LEU A 114 3.90 -17.33 2.59
CA LEU A 114 5.32 -17.73 2.60
C LEU A 114 6.02 -17.68 1.24
N LEU A 115 5.38 -17.02 0.26
CA LEU A 115 5.93 -16.72 -1.03
C LEU A 115 6.44 -15.28 -1.03
N ALA A 116 7.54 -15.06 -1.74
CA ALA A 116 8.05 -13.74 -2.03
C ALA A 116 8.02 -13.58 -3.55
N GLN A 117 7.08 -12.75 -4.05
CA GLN A 117 6.69 -12.79 -5.46
C GLN A 117 6.94 -11.46 -6.18
N PRO A 118 8.20 -11.08 -6.44
CA PRO A 118 8.48 -10.00 -7.37
C PRO A 118 8.23 -10.49 -8.80
N TRP A 119 7.27 -9.87 -9.48
CA TRP A 119 7.01 -10.10 -10.90
C TRP A 119 7.64 -8.96 -11.69
N SER A 120 8.55 -9.27 -12.61
CA SER A 120 9.22 -8.25 -13.42
C SER A 120 9.40 -8.70 -14.86
N ASP A 121 9.17 -7.79 -15.80
CA ASP A 121 9.43 -7.98 -17.23
C ASP A 121 10.87 -7.63 -17.64
N THR A 122 11.51 -6.72 -16.91
CA THR A 122 12.85 -6.21 -17.17
C THR A 122 13.61 -5.97 -15.86
N ASP A 123 14.88 -5.52 -15.97
CA ASP A 123 15.75 -5.23 -14.84
C ASP A 123 15.36 -3.90 -14.12
N TRP A 124 14.24 -3.90 -13.39
CA TRP A 124 13.74 -2.70 -12.68
C TRP A 124 14.58 -2.26 -11.49
N LEU A 125 15.09 -3.22 -10.72
CA LEU A 125 15.76 -2.94 -9.45
C LEU A 125 17.26 -2.71 -9.65
N SER A 126 17.74 -1.59 -9.13
CA SER A 126 19.18 -1.30 -8.98
C SER A 126 19.86 -2.30 -8.03
N THR A 127 21.20 -2.34 -8.02
CA THR A 127 21.94 -3.23 -7.12
C THR A 127 21.58 -3.05 -5.63
N PRO A 128 21.49 -1.82 -5.08
CA PRO A 128 21.02 -1.64 -3.70
C PRO A 128 19.60 -2.17 -3.47
N GLU A 129 18.68 -1.96 -4.41
CA GLU A 129 17.30 -2.45 -4.31
C GLU A 129 17.22 -3.98 -4.37
N ARG A 130 18.03 -4.63 -5.22
CA ARG A 130 18.16 -6.09 -5.27
C ARG A 130 18.72 -6.67 -3.97
N LYS A 131 19.60 -5.94 -3.29
CA LYS A 131 20.09 -6.34 -1.97
C LYS A 131 18.95 -6.26 -0.94
N GLN A 132 18.20 -5.16 -0.96
CA GLN A 132 17.09 -4.94 -0.03
C GLN A 132 15.97 -5.98 -0.18
N ILE A 133 15.56 -6.33 -1.42
CA ILE A 133 14.58 -7.40 -1.63
C ILE A 133 15.13 -8.76 -1.14
N GLY A 134 16.42 -9.01 -1.34
CA GLY A 134 17.10 -10.19 -0.80
C GLY A 134 17.10 -10.24 0.73
N GLU A 135 17.22 -9.09 1.41
CA GLU A 135 17.11 -8.99 2.87
C GLU A 135 15.68 -9.32 3.34
N PHE A 136 14.64 -8.81 2.68
CA PHE A 136 13.25 -9.17 2.98
C PHE A 136 12.97 -10.67 2.77
N ILE A 137 13.44 -11.25 1.67
CA ILE A 137 13.34 -12.70 1.41
C ILE A 137 14.10 -13.50 2.48
N ALA A 138 15.26 -13.02 2.93
CA ALA A 138 16.02 -13.67 3.99
C ALA A 138 15.28 -13.66 5.33
N LEU A 139 14.55 -12.60 5.67
CA LEU A 139 13.68 -12.57 6.85
C LEU A 139 12.59 -13.64 6.78
N LEU A 140 11.88 -13.70 5.64
CA LEU A 140 10.84 -14.70 5.40
C LEU A 140 11.37 -16.12 5.57
N LYS A 141 12.54 -16.43 4.99
CA LYS A 141 13.22 -17.73 5.10
C LYS A 141 13.73 -18.03 6.51
N ALA A 142 14.15 -17.01 7.25
CA ALA A 142 14.69 -17.19 8.60
C ALA A 142 13.59 -17.48 9.63
N ARG A 143 12.36 -17.03 9.38
CA ARG A 143 11.24 -17.10 10.35
C ARG A 143 9.91 -17.53 9.73
N PRO A 144 9.85 -18.67 8.99
CA PRO A 144 8.58 -19.15 8.46
C PRO A 144 7.55 -19.45 9.56
N ASP A 145 8.02 -19.77 10.77
CA ASP A 145 7.22 -19.94 11.98
C ASP A 145 6.50 -18.66 12.43
N CYS A 146 7.01 -17.49 12.08
CA CYS A 146 6.34 -16.20 12.32
C CYS A 146 5.44 -15.82 11.14
N PHE A 147 5.92 -15.93 9.91
CA PHE A 147 5.23 -15.41 8.72
C PHE A 147 4.10 -16.32 8.21
N GLY A 148 4.05 -17.60 8.58
CA GLY A 148 3.10 -18.55 7.99
C GLY A 148 1.64 -18.41 8.43
N ASN A 149 1.37 -17.65 9.49
CA ASN A 149 0.01 -17.45 10.00
C ASN A 149 -0.17 -16.05 10.63
N PRO A 150 -0.15 -14.99 9.81
CA PRO A 150 -0.28 -13.63 10.30
C PRO A 150 -1.68 -13.35 10.86
N GLN A 151 -1.74 -12.48 11.88
CA GLN A 151 -2.96 -11.92 12.42
C GLN A 151 -3.12 -10.47 11.95
N SER A 152 -4.31 -10.08 11.51
CA SER A 152 -4.61 -8.68 11.22
C SER A 152 -4.59 -7.86 12.51
N ILE A 153 -3.99 -6.67 12.48
CA ILE A 153 -3.87 -5.76 13.63
C ILE A 153 -4.34 -4.35 13.25
N LEU A 154 -4.73 -3.56 14.26
CA LEU A 154 -5.22 -2.19 14.14
C LEU A 154 -6.59 -2.12 13.44
N GLY A 155 -6.73 -1.37 12.35
CA GLY A 155 -7.98 -1.14 11.63
C GLY A 155 -8.27 -2.12 10.48
N ASP A 156 -9.20 -1.72 9.62
CA ASP A 156 -9.67 -2.47 8.44
C ASP A 156 -9.10 -1.81 7.16
N PRO A 157 -8.52 -2.55 6.20
CA PRO A 157 -8.08 -2.00 4.92
C PRO A 157 -9.20 -1.40 4.04
N GLU A 158 -10.48 -1.62 4.37
CA GLU A 158 -11.64 -0.96 3.75
C GLU A 158 -11.87 0.47 4.27
N GLU A 159 -11.20 0.88 5.35
CA GLU A 159 -11.34 2.21 5.96
C GLU A 159 -10.05 3.04 5.85
N GLU A 160 -10.18 4.37 5.99
CA GLU A 160 -9.00 5.23 6.15
C GLU A 160 -8.42 5.04 7.56
N GLY A 161 -7.16 4.64 7.63
CA GLY A 161 -6.49 4.45 8.91
C GLY A 161 -5.32 3.48 8.86
N PRO A 162 -4.60 3.33 9.98
CA PRO A 162 -3.55 2.33 10.09
C PRO A 162 -4.14 0.92 10.21
N TYR A 163 -3.64 0.02 9.39
CA TYR A 163 -3.91 -1.42 9.47
C TYR A 163 -2.63 -2.21 9.25
N GLY A 164 -2.63 -3.51 9.52
CA GLY A 164 -1.44 -4.31 9.27
C GLY A 164 -1.54 -5.76 9.67
N TYR A 165 -0.37 -6.38 9.76
CA TYR A 165 -0.19 -7.79 10.10
C TYR A 165 0.81 -7.96 11.23
N SER A 166 0.48 -8.80 12.22
CA SER A 166 1.41 -9.38 13.18
C SER A 166 1.73 -10.81 12.77
N CYS A 167 2.97 -11.04 12.34
CA CYS A 167 3.54 -12.35 12.02
C CYS A 167 4.31 -12.85 13.24
N THR A 168 3.76 -13.78 14.03
CA THR A 168 4.35 -14.14 15.33
C THR A 168 4.30 -15.64 15.63
N ASN A 169 5.30 -16.10 16.37
CA ASN A 169 5.37 -17.42 16.97
C ASN A 169 5.11 -17.41 18.51
N GLY A 170 4.71 -16.27 19.08
CA GLY A 170 4.52 -16.07 20.53
C GLY A 170 5.71 -15.45 21.27
N GLU A 171 6.94 -15.68 20.79
CA GLU A 171 8.17 -15.15 21.39
C GLU A 171 8.79 -14.03 20.55
N ARG A 172 8.51 -14.00 19.25
CA ARG A 172 8.98 -13.01 18.29
C ARG A 172 7.81 -12.58 17.42
N ALA A 173 7.79 -11.32 17.00
CA ALA A 173 6.82 -10.84 16.03
C ALA A 173 7.50 -10.01 14.95
N PHE A 174 6.96 -10.06 13.74
CA PHE A 174 7.17 -9.05 12.72
C PHE A 174 5.87 -8.30 12.52
N LEU A 175 5.92 -6.97 12.63
CA LEU A 175 4.77 -6.11 12.43
C LEU A 175 4.96 -5.36 11.12
N ALA A 176 4.09 -5.61 10.15
CA ALA A 176 3.96 -4.76 8.97
C ALA A 176 2.74 -3.86 9.16
N ILE A 177 2.94 -2.56 9.26
CA ILE A 177 1.86 -1.58 9.52
C ILE A 177 1.86 -0.58 8.37
N ASN A 178 0.70 -0.39 7.74
CA ASN A 178 0.44 0.58 6.67
C ASN A 178 -0.49 1.67 7.21
N ASN A 179 -0.05 2.94 7.20
CA ASN A 179 -0.93 4.07 7.49
C ASN A 179 -1.72 4.48 6.25
N ALA A 180 -2.78 3.76 5.89
CA ALA A 180 -3.60 4.07 4.71
C ALA A 180 -4.58 5.24 4.95
N ALA A 181 -4.04 6.35 5.46
CA ALA A 181 -4.77 7.59 5.75
C ALA A 181 -4.01 8.80 5.18
N TRP A 182 -4.74 9.90 5.01
CA TRP A 182 -4.18 11.19 4.58
C TRP A 182 -3.57 12.02 5.72
N GLU A 183 -3.65 11.52 6.96
CA GLU A 183 -3.12 12.17 8.16
C GLU A 183 -1.90 11.44 8.73
N ASP A 184 -1.06 12.19 9.45
CA ASP A 184 0.03 11.60 10.21
C ASP A 184 -0.50 10.86 11.43
N THR A 185 -0.02 9.64 11.66
CA THR A 185 -0.58 8.77 12.69
C THR A 185 0.48 8.36 13.70
N LYS A 186 0.14 8.48 15.00
CA LYS A 186 0.90 7.87 16.09
C LYS A 186 0.28 6.50 16.40
N VAL A 187 0.96 5.44 16.01
CA VAL A 187 0.47 4.06 16.18
C VAL A 187 0.99 3.50 17.51
N PRO A 188 0.11 3.19 18.47
CA PRO A 188 0.51 2.55 19.72
C PRO A 188 0.97 1.12 19.47
N LEU A 189 2.12 0.77 20.03
CA LEU A 189 2.67 -0.58 19.98
C LEU A 189 2.16 -1.42 21.15
N VAL A 190 1.12 -2.22 20.91
CA VAL A 190 0.55 -3.11 21.92
C VAL A 190 1.35 -4.42 22.00
N LEU A 191 2.55 -4.33 22.58
CA LEU A 191 3.50 -5.44 22.68
C LEU A 191 3.07 -6.49 23.72
N GLY A 192 2.08 -7.32 23.34
CA GLY A 192 1.54 -8.38 24.19
C GLY A 192 0.57 -9.30 23.45
N ALA A 193 -0.30 -9.97 24.22
CA ALA A 193 -1.17 -11.04 23.72
C ALA A 193 -2.15 -10.61 22.63
N GLU A 194 -2.53 -9.34 22.59
CA GLU A 194 -3.38 -8.77 21.54
C GLU A 194 -2.73 -8.86 20.16
N TRP A 195 -1.40 -8.82 20.08
CA TRP A 195 -0.63 -9.01 18.85
C TRP A 195 0.08 -10.37 18.81
N GLY A 196 -0.41 -11.32 19.61
CA GLY A 196 0.07 -12.70 19.67
C GLY A 196 1.39 -12.91 20.40
N LEU A 197 1.94 -11.88 21.07
CA LEU A 197 3.14 -12.01 21.91
C LEU A 197 2.79 -12.45 23.33
N THR A 198 3.72 -13.13 24.01
CA THR A 198 3.59 -13.41 25.46
C THR A 198 3.49 -12.11 26.29
N SER A 199 2.68 -12.10 27.35
CA SER A 199 2.47 -10.88 28.14
C SER A 199 3.65 -10.56 29.06
N GLY A 200 3.93 -9.26 29.27
CA GLY A 200 4.82 -8.78 30.34
C GLY A 200 6.33 -8.91 30.09
N GLY A 201 6.77 -9.29 28.89
CA GLY A 201 8.20 -9.37 28.55
C GLY A 201 8.82 -7.99 28.28
N PRO A 202 10.09 -7.75 28.69
CA PRO A 202 10.85 -6.64 28.12
C PRO A 202 11.16 -6.94 26.66
N TRP A 203 10.75 -6.05 25.76
CA TRP A 203 10.89 -6.19 24.31
C TRP A 203 11.95 -5.25 23.75
N GLU A 204 12.74 -5.74 22.81
CA GLU A 204 13.56 -4.92 21.91
C GLU A 204 12.88 -4.84 20.54
N VAL A 205 12.93 -3.65 19.93
CA VAL A 205 12.24 -3.36 18.66
C VAL A 205 13.27 -2.93 17.62
N TYR A 206 13.27 -3.63 16.49
CA TYR A 206 14.12 -3.34 15.34
C TYR A 206 13.25 -2.95 14.16
N ARG A 207 13.45 -1.75 13.62
CA ARG A 207 12.85 -1.34 12.36
C ARG A 207 13.71 -1.86 11.23
N TRP A 208 13.16 -2.72 10.40
CA TRP A 208 13.76 -3.19 9.15
C TRP A 208 13.44 -2.26 7.98
N TYR A 209 12.28 -1.60 8.04
CA TYR A 209 11.84 -0.66 7.03
C TYR A 209 10.88 0.37 7.63
N PRO A 210 10.89 1.66 7.22
CA PRO A 210 11.96 2.30 6.47
C PRO A 210 13.15 2.61 7.40
N ASP A 211 14.29 3.07 6.88
CA ASP A 211 15.45 3.53 7.67
C ASP A 211 15.85 2.59 8.85
N PRO A 212 16.55 1.47 8.55
CA PRO A 212 16.89 0.43 9.51
C PRO A 212 17.48 0.94 10.83
N ALA A 213 16.84 0.64 11.96
CA ALA A 213 17.32 1.07 13.28
C ALA A 213 16.82 0.16 14.42
N ARG A 214 17.56 0.13 15.53
CA ARG A 214 17.03 -0.34 16.82
C ARG A 214 16.30 0.85 17.44
N LEU A 215 15.01 0.68 17.75
CA LEU A 215 14.19 1.74 18.30
C LEU A 215 14.35 1.80 19.82
N ASP A 216 14.71 2.98 20.32
CA ASP A 216 14.65 3.30 21.75
C ASP A 216 13.23 3.77 22.10
N LEU A 217 12.44 2.84 22.65
CA LEU A 217 11.07 3.04 23.12
C LEU A 217 11.01 3.23 24.66
N SER A 218 12.02 3.90 25.23
CA SER A 218 12.10 4.15 26.68
C SER A 218 11.04 5.14 27.20
N THR A 219 10.34 5.84 26.32
CA THR A 219 9.24 6.75 26.66
C THR A 219 7.89 6.08 26.43
N ASP A 220 7.01 6.13 27.43
CA ASP A 220 5.59 5.77 27.27
C ASP A 220 4.77 6.99 26.79
N PRO A 221 3.76 6.78 25.94
CA PRO A 221 3.38 5.50 25.30
C PRO A 221 4.41 5.04 24.25
N LYS A 222 4.57 3.71 24.11
CA LYS A 222 5.41 3.12 23.06
C LYS A 222 4.69 3.24 21.73
N GLU A 223 5.12 4.16 20.89
CA GLU A 223 4.49 4.47 19.62
C GLU A 223 5.49 4.47 18.48
N VAL A 224 4.98 4.31 17.26
CA VAL A 224 5.69 4.67 16.03
C VAL A 224 4.90 5.72 15.28
N LEU A 225 5.63 6.64 14.66
CA LEU A 225 5.08 7.73 13.88
C LEU A 225 5.09 7.31 12.41
N LEU A 226 3.94 7.34 11.78
CA LEU A 226 3.77 7.03 10.36
C LEU A 226 3.22 8.25 9.62
N ARG A 227 3.91 8.67 8.56
CA ARG A 227 3.39 9.62 7.58
C ARG A 227 2.21 9.01 6.80
N PRO A 228 1.39 9.82 6.11
CA PRO A 228 0.38 9.31 5.19
C PRO A 228 0.95 8.26 4.24
N PHE A 229 0.30 7.11 4.21
CA PHE A 229 0.64 5.93 3.42
C PHE A 229 2.02 5.32 3.74
N GLU A 230 2.70 5.73 4.81
CA GLU A 230 3.97 5.10 5.21
C GLU A 230 3.74 3.67 5.70
N VAL A 231 4.58 2.76 5.24
CA VAL A 231 4.63 1.37 5.70
C VAL A 231 5.86 1.18 6.58
N VAL A 232 5.72 0.51 7.71
CA VAL A 232 6.84 0.12 8.57
C VAL A 232 6.89 -1.40 8.73
N LEU A 233 8.09 -1.96 8.69
CA LEU A 233 8.38 -3.34 9.12
C LEU A 233 9.18 -3.30 10.42
N LEU A 234 8.58 -3.76 11.50
CA LEU A 234 9.21 -3.92 12.80
C LEU A 234 9.46 -5.39 13.09
N GLU A 235 10.52 -5.69 13.80
CA GLU A 235 10.78 -6.98 14.44
C GLU A 235 10.86 -6.76 15.95
N ILE A 236 10.02 -7.51 16.67
CA ILE A 236 9.91 -7.48 18.12
C ILE A 236 10.53 -8.76 18.66
N VAL A 237 11.49 -8.63 19.57
CA VAL A 237 12.23 -9.76 20.14
C VAL A 237 12.36 -9.62 21.66
N PRO A 238 12.53 -10.72 22.42
CA PRO A 238 12.79 -10.64 23.84
C PRO A 238 14.07 -9.85 24.11
N SER A 239 14.10 -9.03 25.16
CA SER A 239 15.26 -8.20 25.48
C SER A 239 16.56 -9.01 25.58
N GLY A 240 17.59 -8.56 24.87
CA GLY A 240 18.89 -9.23 24.78
C GLY A 240 18.99 -10.23 23.64
N ALA A 241 17.89 -10.56 22.96
CA ALA A 241 17.91 -11.37 21.75
C ALA A 241 18.38 -10.55 20.54
N GLN A 242 19.01 -11.23 19.58
CA GLN A 242 19.43 -10.59 18.33
C GLN A 242 18.27 -10.53 17.32
N PRO A 243 18.31 -9.55 16.39
CA PRO A 243 17.41 -9.52 15.24
C PRO A 243 17.67 -10.72 14.32
N SER A 244 16.68 -11.14 13.53
CA SER A 244 16.69 -12.48 12.90
C SER A 244 17.86 -12.74 11.95
N LEU A 245 18.39 -11.72 11.29
CA LEU A 245 19.56 -11.86 10.40
C LEU A 245 20.89 -11.49 11.07
N GLY A 246 20.91 -11.25 12.39
CA GLY A 246 22.12 -10.89 13.13
C GLY A 246 22.74 -9.54 12.71
N VAL A 247 21.96 -8.69 12.03
CA VAL A 247 22.40 -7.36 11.59
C VAL A 247 22.58 -6.46 12.81
N ARG A 248 23.66 -5.68 12.81
CA ARG A 248 23.87 -4.65 13.83
C ARG A 248 23.15 -3.37 13.42
N PHE A 249 22.24 -2.93 14.26
CA PHE A 249 21.51 -1.68 14.07
C PHE A 249 22.08 -0.55 14.91
N GLU A 250 22.08 0.66 14.35
CA GLU A 250 22.24 1.87 15.15
C GLU A 250 20.98 2.09 15.99
N THR A 251 21.16 2.55 17.23
CA THR A 251 20.02 2.89 18.10
C THR A 251 19.54 4.29 17.77
N LYS A 252 18.25 4.41 17.46
CA LYS A 252 17.59 5.70 17.22
C LYS A 252 16.43 5.86 18.18
N ARG A 253 16.30 7.07 18.72
CA ARG A 253 15.12 7.46 19.51
C ARG A 253 13.96 7.73 18.56
N VAL A 254 12.78 7.20 18.90
CA VAL A 254 11.56 7.53 18.15
C VAL A 254 11.21 9.00 18.43
N PRO A 255 10.97 9.83 17.39
CA PRO A 255 10.53 11.21 17.59
C PRO A 255 9.22 11.25 18.36
N SER A 256 9.02 12.26 19.21
CA SER A 256 7.76 12.44 19.95
C SER A 256 6.64 13.04 19.08
N ASP A 257 7.02 13.70 17.98
CA ASP A 257 6.08 14.35 17.09
C ASP A 257 6.63 14.51 15.67
N PHE A 258 5.73 14.85 14.74
CA PHE A 258 6.10 15.20 13.38
C PHE A 258 6.58 16.66 13.31
N PRO A 259 7.72 16.95 12.64
CA PRO A 259 8.20 18.32 12.52
C PRO A 259 7.23 19.24 11.79
N GLU A 260 6.55 18.71 10.77
CA GLU A 260 5.51 19.39 10.00
C GLU A 260 4.38 18.40 9.77
N MET A 261 3.12 18.84 9.92
CA MET A 261 1.95 17.98 9.81
C MET A 261 1.39 17.97 8.39
N SER A 262 1.11 16.76 7.89
CA SER A 262 0.22 16.47 6.78
C SER A 262 -1.18 16.99 7.07
N ARG A 263 -1.90 17.42 6.03
CA ARG A 263 -3.27 17.93 6.20
C ARG A 263 -4.05 17.91 4.90
N SER A 264 -5.35 17.69 5.02
CA SER A 264 -6.31 18.08 3.98
C SER A 264 -6.34 19.61 3.85
N LEU A 265 -6.54 20.09 2.62
CA LEU A 265 -6.60 21.51 2.30
C LEU A 265 -8.03 21.90 1.95
N ASP A 266 -8.46 23.02 2.51
CA ASP A 266 -9.71 23.64 2.09
C ASP A 266 -9.56 24.15 0.65
N ILE A 267 -10.41 23.64 -0.24
CA ILE A 267 -10.45 24.04 -1.65
C ILE A 267 -11.84 24.54 -2.02
N LYS A 268 -11.86 25.58 -2.84
CA LYS A 268 -13.05 25.99 -3.58
C LYS A 268 -13.04 25.29 -4.92
N VAL A 269 -14.12 24.59 -5.25
CA VAL A 269 -14.30 23.93 -6.55
C VAL A 269 -15.43 24.64 -7.31
N GLU A 270 -15.12 25.12 -8.49
CA GLU A 270 -16.10 25.65 -9.45
C GLU A 270 -16.17 24.68 -10.64
N THR A 271 -17.37 24.17 -10.91
CA THR A 271 -17.64 23.26 -12.03
C THR A 271 -18.25 24.03 -13.19
N SER A 272 -17.78 23.72 -14.40
CA SER A 272 -18.35 24.21 -15.65
C SER A 272 -18.30 23.13 -16.71
N GLU A 273 -19.11 23.27 -17.76
CA GLU A 273 -19.18 22.33 -18.88
C GLU A 273 -18.82 23.05 -20.18
N ASP A 274 -18.36 22.30 -21.17
CA ASP A 274 -18.32 22.82 -22.54
C ASP A 274 -19.74 23.04 -23.10
N LYS A 275 -19.82 23.52 -24.35
CA LYS A 275 -21.11 23.85 -24.97
C LYS A 275 -21.97 22.62 -25.24
N ASP A 276 -21.36 21.46 -25.38
CA ASP A 276 -22.01 20.22 -25.78
C ASP A 276 -22.33 19.33 -24.56
N GLY A 277 -21.84 19.69 -23.37
CA GLY A 277 -22.00 18.95 -22.12
C GLY A 277 -21.17 17.66 -22.08
N GLU A 278 -20.21 17.52 -23.00
CA GLU A 278 -19.37 16.32 -23.14
C GLU A 278 -18.10 16.42 -22.28
N THR A 279 -17.61 17.64 -22.04
CA THR A 279 -16.43 17.89 -21.23
C THR A 279 -16.80 18.66 -19.97
N GLN A 280 -16.37 18.17 -18.81
CA GLN A 280 -16.43 18.92 -17.56
C GLN A 280 -15.08 19.56 -17.23
N PHE A 281 -15.14 20.77 -16.66
CA PHE A 281 -13.99 21.51 -16.18
C PHE A 281 -14.19 21.87 -14.71
N PHE A 282 -13.19 21.52 -13.90
CA PHE A 282 -13.13 21.89 -12.49
C PHE A 282 -12.04 22.94 -12.31
N ARG A 283 -12.40 24.10 -11.78
CA ARG A 283 -11.46 25.13 -11.33
C ARG A 283 -11.34 25.03 -9.81
N LEU A 284 -10.14 24.75 -9.33
CA LEU A 284 -9.82 24.61 -7.92
C LEU A 284 -9.00 25.81 -7.47
N GLU A 285 -9.36 26.39 -6.33
CA GLU A 285 -8.59 27.43 -5.66
C GLU A 285 -8.35 27.05 -4.20
N GLY A 286 -7.11 27.16 -3.74
CA GLY A 286 -6.72 26.81 -2.38
C GLY A 286 -5.34 27.36 -2.01
N GLN A 287 -4.83 26.94 -0.84
CA GLN A 287 -3.52 27.37 -0.35
C GLN A 287 -2.73 26.18 0.20
N THR A 288 -1.46 26.09 -0.17
CA THR A 288 -0.51 25.20 0.52
C THR A 288 0.04 25.91 1.76
N PRO A 289 0.30 25.20 2.86
CA PRO A 289 0.85 25.81 4.07
C PRO A 289 2.26 26.37 3.84
N ALA A 290 2.71 27.25 4.75
CA ALA A 290 4.14 27.51 4.90
C ALA A 290 4.84 26.21 5.34
N THR A 291 6.01 25.94 4.76
CA THR A 291 6.76 24.72 5.04
C THR A 291 8.27 24.95 5.00
N GLU A 292 8.99 24.36 5.95
CA GLU A 292 10.45 24.41 6.00
C GLU A 292 11.10 23.35 5.11
N SER A 293 10.52 22.14 5.05
CA SER A 293 11.06 21.02 4.26
C SER A 293 10.53 20.96 2.82
N GLY A 294 9.48 21.73 2.53
CA GLY A 294 8.71 21.54 1.32
C GLY A 294 7.77 20.33 1.46
N GLY A 295 7.25 19.86 0.34
CA GLY A 295 6.38 18.70 0.34
C GLY A 295 5.74 18.49 -1.01
N ARG A 296 4.55 17.89 -0.98
CA ARG A 296 3.75 17.62 -2.16
C ARG A 296 2.31 18.04 -1.90
N LEU A 297 1.75 18.76 -2.85
CA LEU A 297 0.31 18.92 -3.00
C LEU A 297 -0.20 17.72 -3.80
N VAL A 298 -1.13 16.98 -3.24
CA VAL A 298 -1.80 15.85 -3.90
C VAL A 298 -3.24 16.26 -4.17
N ILE A 299 -3.64 16.20 -5.44
CA ILE A 299 -5.03 16.43 -5.87
C ILE A 299 -5.59 15.11 -6.38
N THR A 300 -6.73 14.69 -5.86
CA THR A 300 -7.44 13.48 -6.30
C THR A 300 -8.81 13.85 -6.86
N VAL A 301 -9.25 13.10 -7.87
CA VAL A 301 -10.58 13.18 -8.47
C VAL A 301 -11.14 11.77 -8.52
N GLN A 302 -12.22 11.54 -7.80
CA GLN A 302 -12.93 10.27 -7.75
C GLN A 302 -14.27 10.40 -8.46
N ARG A 303 -14.69 9.33 -9.14
CA ARG A 303 -15.85 9.30 -10.02
C ARG A 303 -16.92 8.38 -9.48
N PHE A 304 -18.17 8.81 -9.59
CA PHE A 304 -19.31 8.06 -9.10
C PHE A 304 -20.41 7.98 -10.15
N GLU A 305 -21.12 6.85 -10.14
CA GLU A 305 -22.39 6.64 -10.83
C GLU A 305 -23.35 6.09 -9.76
N ASP A 306 -24.50 6.74 -9.55
CA ASP A 306 -25.47 6.36 -8.50
C ASP A 306 -24.83 6.19 -7.10
N SER A 307 -23.92 7.11 -6.72
CA SER A 307 -23.15 7.09 -5.46
C SER A 307 -22.15 5.92 -5.30
N ALA A 308 -21.98 5.06 -6.31
CA ALA A 308 -20.97 4.00 -6.29
C ALA A 308 -19.72 4.42 -7.09
N PRO A 309 -18.50 4.12 -6.61
CA PRO A 309 -17.29 4.34 -7.38
C PRO A 309 -17.38 3.67 -8.76
N LYS A 310 -17.10 4.43 -9.81
CA LYS A 310 -17.22 3.94 -11.20
C LYS A 310 -15.86 3.75 -11.85
N PRO A 311 -15.31 2.51 -11.88
CA PRO A 311 -14.00 2.27 -12.46
C PRO A 311 -14.01 2.35 -13.99
N ILE A 312 -12.94 2.89 -14.56
CA ILE A 312 -12.67 2.89 -16.01
C ILE A 312 -11.22 2.52 -16.28
N LYS A 313 -10.97 1.79 -17.38
CA LYS A 313 -9.61 1.50 -17.84
C LYS A 313 -8.94 2.77 -18.35
N HIS A 314 -7.61 2.82 -18.27
CA HIS A 314 -6.84 3.94 -18.83
C HIS A 314 -7.31 5.30 -18.32
N ILE A 315 -7.55 5.41 -17.00
CA ILE A 315 -8.18 6.60 -16.42
C ILE A 315 -7.42 7.90 -16.72
N TRP A 316 -6.12 7.84 -17.00
CA TRP A 316 -5.31 8.99 -17.40
C TRP A 316 -5.81 9.67 -18.70
N GLU A 317 -6.44 8.95 -19.63
CA GLU A 317 -6.92 9.50 -20.91
C GLU A 317 -8.06 10.50 -20.70
N TYR A 318 -8.75 10.35 -19.58
CA TYR A 318 -9.98 11.06 -19.24
C TYR A 318 -9.71 12.33 -18.45
N PHE A 319 -8.53 12.47 -17.86
CA PHE A 319 -8.23 13.62 -17.00
C PHE A 319 -6.92 14.30 -17.38
N SER A 320 -6.95 15.63 -17.42
CA SER A 320 -5.73 16.43 -17.49
C SER A 320 -5.76 17.57 -16.48
N LEU A 321 -4.59 17.93 -15.96
CA LEU A 321 -4.42 18.96 -14.96
C LEU A 321 -3.41 20.01 -15.42
N ASN A 322 -3.78 21.27 -15.29
CA ASN A 322 -2.90 22.42 -15.47
C ASN A 322 -3.17 23.48 -14.39
N GLY A 323 -2.24 24.38 -14.13
CA GLY A 323 -2.47 25.40 -13.10
C GLY A 323 -1.26 26.24 -12.75
N LYS A 324 -1.40 26.98 -11.65
CA LYS A 324 -0.36 27.79 -11.05
C LYS A 324 -0.29 27.56 -9.54
N LEU A 325 0.91 27.64 -8.98
CA LEU A 325 1.22 27.62 -7.55
C LEU A 325 2.11 28.82 -7.25
N GLY A 326 1.68 29.70 -6.35
CA GLY A 326 2.35 30.99 -6.09
C GLY A 326 2.44 31.87 -7.34
N GLY A 327 1.50 31.74 -8.29
CA GLY A 327 1.45 32.48 -9.55
C GLY A 327 2.34 31.92 -10.68
N ALA A 328 3.14 30.90 -10.44
CA ALA A 328 3.98 30.25 -11.44
C ALA A 328 3.38 28.90 -11.88
N SER A 329 3.59 28.52 -13.15
CA SER A 329 3.26 27.15 -13.61
C SER A 329 4.10 26.13 -12.85
N PHE A 330 3.54 24.95 -12.59
CA PHE A 330 4.21 23.86 -11.88
C PHE A 330 4.25 22.60 -12.73
N PRO A 331 5.25 21.73 -12.55
CA PRO A 331 5.17 20.36 -13.05
C PRO A 331 4.19 19.56 -12.17
N SER A 332 3.45 18.64 -12.79
CA SER A 332 2.64 17.65 -12.09
C SER A 332 3.05 16.25 -12.51
N THR A 333 2.95 15.30 -11.59
CA THR A 333 3.17 13.88 -11.85
C THR A 333 1.86 13.14 -11.65
N PRO A 334 1.27 12.54 -12.69
CA PRO A 334 0.06 11.75 -12.51
C PRO A 334 0.34 10.54 -11.61
N ILE A 335 -0.68 10.12 -10.87
CA ILE A 335 -0.57 8.98 -9.93
C ILE A 335 -0.63 7.66 -10.70
N PHE A 336 -1.51 7.59 -11.70
CA PHE A 336 -1.63 6.46 -12.61
C PHE A 336 -0.90 6.77 -13.93
N GLY A 337 -0.24 5.76 -14.50
CA GLY A 337 0.38 5.84 -15.83
C GLY A 337 -0.62 5.71 -16.96
N GLU A 338 -0.12 5.48 -18.18
CA GLU A 338 -0.97 5.43 -19.38
C GLU A 338 -1.78 4.12 -19.51
N LEU A 339 -1.20 3.01 -19.09
CA LEU A 339 -1.79 1.69 -19.28
C LEU A 339 -2.21 1.08 -17.95
N THR A 340 -3.33 1.53 -17.39
CA THR A 340 -3.77 1.06 -16.07
C THR A 340 -4.99 0.15 -16.12
N TYR A 341 -5.07 -0.71 -15.11
CA TYR A 341 -6.29 -1.41 -14.75
C TYR A 341 -7.42 -0.42 -14.43
N PRO A 342 -8.69 -0.90 -14.42
CA PRO A 342 -9.82 -0.06 -14.06
C PRO A 342 -9.60 0.63 -12.72
N SER A 343 -9.74 1.95 -12.69
CA SER A 343 -9.71 2.77 -11.47
C SER A 343 -10.92 3.69 -11.44
N SER A 344 -11.50 3.91 -10.25
CA SER A 344 -12.58 4.87 -10.04
C SER A 344 -12.07 6.28 -9.72
N TRP A 345 -10.76 6.47 -9.59
CA TRP A 345 -10.15 7.75 -9.28
C TRP A 345 -8.83 7.97 -10.01
N HIS A 346 -8.47 9.23 -10.18
CA HIS A 346 -7.16 9.67 -10.65
C HIS A 346 -6.62 10.78 -9.74
N GLY A 347 -5.37 11.15 -9.94
CA GLY A 347 -4.81 12.28 -9.20
C GLY A 347 -3.41 12.66 -9.66
N TRP A 348 -2.90 13.73 -9.08
CA TRP A 348 -1.60 14.28 -9.40
C TRP A 348 -0.86 14.68 -8.14
N ARG A 349 0.46 14.52 -8.19
CA ARG A 349 1.40 15.04 -7.20
C ARG A 349 2.09 16.26 -7.78
N ILE A 350 2.10 17.35 -7.02
CA ILE A 350 2.68 18.63 -7.40
C ILE A 350 3.73 18.98 -6.34
N PRO A 351 5.01 19.18 -6.70
CA PRO A 351 6.03 19.53 -5.73
C PRO A 351 5.77 20.92 -5.16
N VAL A 352 5.93 21.04 -3.84
CA VAL A 352 5.83 22.31 -3.11
C VAL A 352 7.20 22.59 -2.50
N GLU A 353 7.85 23.63 -2.99
CA GLU A 353 9.15 24.05 -2.46
C GLU A 353 9.02 24.64 -1.05
N PRO A 354 10.08 24.54 -0.22
CA PRO A 354 10.18 25.28 1.04
C PRO A 354 9.77 26.75 0.90
N SER A 355 8.98 27.23 1.86
CA SER A 355 8.39 28.55 1.86
C SER A 355 8.02 28.99 3.27
N THR A 356 8.47 30.16 3.71
CA THR A 356 8.04 30.76 4.99
C THR A 356 6.64 31.35 4.96
N ARG A 357 5.94 31.24 3.82
CA ARG A 357 4.59 31.76 3.59
C ARG A 357 3.75 30.71 2.87
N GLU A 358 2.46 30.73 3.15
CA GLU A 358 1.45 30.02 2.38
C GLU A 358 1.50 30.45 0.91
N ARG A 359 1.17 29.53 0.01
CA ARG A 359 1.13 29.80 -1.43
C ARG A 359 -0.24 29.43 -1.97
N SER A 360 -0.90 30.38 -2.63
CA SER A 360 -2.14 30.10 -3.33
C SER A 360 -1.87 29.22 -4.54
N PHE A 361 -2.82 28.34 -4.85
CA PHE A 361 -2.86 27.63 -6.11
C PHE A 361 -4.19 27.85 -6.82
N GLU A 362 -4.10 27.84 -8.15
CA GLU A 362 -5.24 27.84 -9.07
C GLU A 362 -5.02 26.68 -10.03
N ILE A 363 -5.91 25.69 -10.01
CA ILE A 363 -5.78 24.47 -10.81
C ILE A 363 -7.03 24.33 -11.67
N SER A 364 -6.83 23.93 -12.93
CA SER A 364 -7.90 23.52 -13.83
C SER A 364 -7.72 22.04 -14.15
N ILE A 365 -8.75 21.26 -13.86
CA ILE A 365 -8.86 19.85 -14.25
C ILE A 365 -9.90 19.76 -15.36
N LYS A 366 -9.52 19.13 -16.47
CA LYS A 366 -10.43 18.76 -17.55
C LYS A 366 -10.78 17.29 -17.39
N ALA A 367 -12.06 16.95 -17.46
CA ALA A 367 -12.60 15.60 -17.45
C ALA A 367 -13.34 15.34 -18.78
N ASP A 368 -12.75 14.52 -19.64
CA ASP A 368 -13.23 14.13 -20.97
C ASP A 368 -14.01 12.81 -20.91
N GLU A 369 -15.09 12.78 -20.13
CA GLU A 369 -15.78 11.54 -19.73
C GLU A 369 -17.20 11.45 -20.26
N PRO A 370 -17.81 10.23 -20.29
CA PRO A 370 -19.24 10.12 -20.53
C PRO A 370 -20.05 10.98 -19.54
N PRO A 371 -21.12 11.65 -20.00
CA PRO A 371 -21.94 12.51 -19.15
C PRO A 371 -22.69 11.69 -18.08
N GLY A 372 -23.09 12.36 -17.00
CA GLY A 372 -23.89 11.77 -15.92
C GLY A 372 -23.09 11.15 -14.78
N LEU A 373 -21.79 11.45 -14.70
CA LEU A 373 -20.95 11.08 -13.57
C LEU A 373 -20.84 12.23 -12.57
N ASP A 374 -20.84 11.88 -11.29
CA ASP A 374 -20.51 12.80 -10.20
C ASP A 374 -19.03 12.69 -9.85
N HIS A 375 -18.44 13.79 -9.36
CA HIS A 375 -17.03 13.82 -8.97
C HIS A 375 -16.84 14.32 -7.54
N SER A 376 -15.98 13.63 -6.79
CA SER A 376 -15.40 14.12 -5.54
C SER A 376 -13.97 14.55 -5.79
N ILE A 377 -13.62 15.76 -5.38
CA ILE A 377 -12.28 16.33 -5.56
C ILE A 377 -11.71 16.70 -4.21
N GLN A 378 -10.52 16.21 -3.90
CA GLN A 378 -9.83 16.47 -2.65
C GLN A 378 -8.41 16.97 -2.89
N ALA A 379 -7.88 17.71 -1.91
CA ALA A 379 -6.54 18.24 -1.92
C ALA A 379 -5.86 17.98 -0.58
N HIS A 380 -4.64 17.49 -0.61
CA HIS A 380 -3.85 17.19 0.58
C HIS A 380 -2.44 17.77 0.43
N PHE A 381 -1.87 18.25 1.53
CA PHE A 381 -0.46 18.59 1.62
C PHE A 381 0.27 17.54 2.45
N LEU A 382 1.31 16.95 1.85
CA LEU A 382 2.18 15.95 2.46
C LEU A 382 3.60 16.52 2.57
N PRO A 383 4.13 16.82 3.78
CA PRO A 383 5.51 17.24 3.99
C PRO A 383 6.52 16.18 3.49
N ASN A 384 7.74 16.62 3.19
CA ASN A 384 8.82 15.73 2.74
C ASN A 384 9.36 14.80 3.82
#